data_AF-A0A376P532-F1
#
_entry.id   AF-A0A376P532-F1
#
_cell.length_a   1.000
_cell.length_b   1.000
_cell.length_c   1.000
_cell.angle_alpha   90.00
_cell.angle_beta   90.00
_cell.angle_gamma   90.00
#
_symmetry.space_group_name_H-M   'P 1'
#
loop_
_entity.id
_entity.type
_entity.pdbx_description
1 polymer ?
#
loop_
_entity_poly.entity_id
_entity_poly.type
_entity_poly.pdbx_seq_one_letter_code
_entity_poly.pdbx_strand_id
1 'polypeptide(L)'
;MNQLTAYTLRLGDNCLVLSQRLGEWCGHAPELEIDLALANIGLDLLGQARNFLSYAAELAGEGDEDTLAFTRDERQFSNLLLVEQPNGNFADTIARQYFIDAWHVALFTRLMESRDPQLAAISAKAIKEARYHLRFSRGWSDWAMVLTYQGKRCSRPSTSCGVLLPNCSMPTRLILH
;
A
#
# COMPACT_ATOMS: atom_id res chain seq x y z
N MET A 1 15.51 16.35 13.09
CA MET A 1 14.15 15.78 13.07
C MET A 1 14.01 14.79 14.22
N ASN A 2 12.96 14.93 15.04
CA ASN A 2 12.68 14.01 16.15
C ASN A 2 12.31 12.62 15.62
N GLN A 3 12.57 11.55 16.39
CA GLN A 3 12.26 10.17 16.03
C GLN A 3 10.76 9.98 15.73
N LEU A 4 9.88 10.63 16.50
CA LEU A 4 8.43 10.58 16.27
C LEU A 4 8.05 11.23 14.94
N THR A 5 8.56 12.42 14.64
CA THR A 5 8.34 13.11 13.35
C THR A 5 8.79 12.24 12.19
N ALA A 6 9.99 11.68 12.26
CA ALA A 6 10.52 10.81 11.20
C ALA A 6 9.69 9.53 11.02
N TYR A 7 9.18 8.96 12.12
CA TYR A 7 8.32 7.78 12.06
C TYR A 7 6.96 8.09 11.42
N THR A 8 6.30 9.16 11.86
CA THR A 8 5.02 9.62 11.30
C THR A 8 5.18 9.96 9.81
N LEU A 9 6.27 10.64 9.44
CA LEU A 9 6.56 11.01 8.06
C LEU A 9 6.71 9.77 7.16
N ARG A 10 7.41 8.72 7.62
CA ARG A 10 7.53 7.45 6.89
C ARG A 10 6.19 6.81 6.58
N LEU A 11 5.26 6.83 7.54
CA LEU A 11 3.91 6.30 7.34
C LEU A 11 3.11 7.12 6.32
N GLY A 12 3.25 8.44 6.37
CA GLY A 12 2.66 9.34 5.37
C GLY A 12 3.22 9.13 3.97
N ASP A 13 4.55 9.04 3.85
CA ASP A 13 5.25 8.83 2.57
C ASP A 13 4.83 7.52 1.90
N ASN A 14 4.69 6.44 2.68
CA ASN A 14 4.20 5.15 2.16
C ASN A 14 2.84 5.29 1.47
N CYS A 15 1.91 5.98 2.14
CA CYS A 15 0.55 6.14 1.65
C CYS A 15 0.51 7.09 0.44
N LEU A 16 1.30 8.17 0.49
CA LEU A 16 1.37 9.16 -0.59
C LEU A 16 1.89 8.53 -1.88
N VAL A 17 3.03 7.86 -1.83
CA VAL A 17 3.66 7.24 -3.01
C VAL A 17 2.76 6.14 -3.59
N LEU A 18 2.15 5.31 -2.73
CA LEU A 18 1.24 4.28 -3.21
C LEU A 18 -0.04 4.87 -3.83
N SER A 19 -0.60 5.95 -3.26
CA SER A 19 -1.75 6.63 -3.86
C SER A 19 -1.43 7.18 -5.25
N GLN A 20 -0.21 7.68 -5.46
CA GLN A 20 0.25 8.15 -6.76
C GLN A 20 0.30 7.01 -7.77
N ARG A 21 0.86 5.85 -7.39
CA ARG A 21 0.89 4.66 -8.22
C ARG A 21 -0.50 4.17 -8.59
N LEU A 22 -1.46 4.22 -7.66
CA LEU A 22 -2.84 3.85 -7.97
C LEU A 22 -3.55 4.88 -8.87
N GLY A 23 -3.23 6.16 -8.72
CA GLY A 23 -3.76 7.21 -9.59
C GLY A 23 -3.37 7.02 -11.07
N GLU A 24 -2.18 6.47 -11.33
CA GLU A 24 -1.72 6.13 -12.69
C GLU A 24 -2.60 5.05 -13.38
N TRP A 25 -3.38 4.27 -12.64
CA TRP A 25 -4.31 3.28 -13.21
C TRP A 25 -5.63 3.88 -13.71
N CYS A 26 -5.94 5.12 -13.34
CA CYS A 26 -7.21 5.76 -13.68
C CYS A 26 -7.43 5.77 -15.20
N GLY A 27 -8.50 5.12 -15.66
CA GLY A 27 -8.86 4.98 -17.07
C GLY A 27 -8.13 3.88 -17.84
N HIS A 28 -7.28 3.08 -17.16
CA HIS A 28 -6.42 2.06 -17.78
C HIS A 28 -6.63 0.66 -17.20
N ALA A 29 -7.55 0.50 -16.24
CA ALA A 29 -7.82 -0.79 -15.62
C ALA A 29 -8.53 -1.77 -16.60
N PRO A 30 -8.42 -3.10 -16.38
CA PRO A 30 -9.04 -4.10 -17.26
C PRO A 30 -10.58 -4.01 -17.32
N GLU A 31 -11.21 -3.59 -16.23
CA GLU A 31 -12.65 -3.48 -16.05
C GLU A 31 -12.97 -2.19 -15.27
N LEU A 32 -14.16 -1.61 -15.50
CA LEU A 32 -14.57 -0.34 -14.87
C LEU A 32 -14.67 -0.48 -13.34
N GLU A 33 -15.12 -1.64 -12.87
CA GLU A 33 -15.23 -1.98 -11.46
C GLU A 33 -13.86 -2.02 -10.78
N ILE A 34 -12.83 -2.49 -11.49
CA ILE A 34 -11.45 -2.50 -11.00
C ILE A 34 -10.91 -1.07 -10.95
N ASP A 35 -11.17 -0.27 -11.98
CA ASP A 35 -10.77 1.13 -12.03
C ASP A 35 -11.33 1.91 -10.83
N LEU A 36 -12.63 1.76 -10.59
CA LEU A 36 -13.32 2.37 -9.46
C LEU A 36 -12.77 1.87 -8.11
N ALA A 37 -12.46 0.59 -8.00
CA ALA A 37 -11.88 0.02 -6.78
C ALA A 37 -10.47 0.57 -6.51
N LEU A 38 -9.59 0.61 -7.53
CA LEU A 38 -8.23 1.15 -7.41
C LEU A 38 -8.25 2.65 -7.10
N ALA A 39 -9.14 3.42 -7.73
CA ALA A 39 -9.31 4.83 -7.44
C ALA A 39 -9.77 5.06 -5.99
N ASN A 40 -10.73 4.27 -5.49
CA ASN A 40 -11.18 4.36 -4.10
C ASN A 40 -10.06 4.01 -3.11
N ILE A 41 -9.28 2.95 -3.36
CA ILE A 41 -8.12 2.60 -2.54
C ILE A 41 -7.08 3.73 -2.56
N GLY A 42 -6.81 4.30 -3.73
CA GLY A 42 -5.90 5.44 -3.88
C GLY A 42 -6.36 6.67 -3.08
N LEU A 43 -7.65 6.98 -3.09
CA LEU A 43 -8.23 8.09 -2.33
C LEU A 43 -8.16 7.86 -0.81
N ASP A 44 -8.42 6.64 -0.34
CA ASP A 44 -8.25 6.29 1.07
C ASP A 44 -6.79 6.48 1.51
N LEU A 45 -5.83 5.97 0.72
CA LEU A 45 -4.40 6.12 0.99
C LEU A 45 -3.96 7.58 0.97
N LEU A 46 -4.47 8.38 0.03
CA LEU A 46 -4.20 9.82 0.01
C LEU A 46 -4.76 10.50 1.27
N GLY A 47 -5.96 10.11 1.70
CA GLY A 47 -6.55 10.58 2.95
C GLY A 47 -5.70 10.21 4.18
N GLN A 48 -5.14 9.00 4.22
CA GLN A 48 -4.21 8.57 5.27
C GLN A 48 -2.89 9.35 5.23
N ALA A 49 -2.33 9.55 4.03
CA ALA A 49 -1.11 10.32 3.83
C ALA A 49 -1.26 11.73 4.39
N ARG A 50 -2.36 12.42 4.07
CA ARG A 50 -2.70 13.75 4.58
C ARG A 50 -2.72 13.80 6.11
N ASN A 51 -3.37 12.84 6.76
CA ASN A 51 -3.41 12.79 8.22
C ASN A 51 -2.01 12.64 8.84
N PHE A 52 -1.17 11.76 8.28
CA PHE A 52 0.19 11.54 8.79
C PHE A 52 1.12 12.72 8.49
N LEU A 53 1.07 13.28 7.27
CA LEU A 53 1.90 14.42 6.86
C LEU A 53 1.54 15.68 7.65
N SER A 54 0.24 15.97 7.80
CA SER A 54 -0.24 17.06 8.64
C SER A 54 0.29 16.94 10.07
N TYR A 55 0.23 15.74 10.65
CA TYR A 55 0.75 15.51 12.01
C TYR A 55 2.28 15.59 12.09
N ALA A 56 3.00 15.12 11.06
CA ALA A 56 4.45 15.26 10.99
C ALA A 56 4.88 16.74 10.91
N ALA A 57 4.15 17.57 10.15
CA ALA A 57 4.37 19.01 10.10
C ALA A 57 4.11 19.68 11.46
N GLU A 58 3.02 19.31 12.14
CA GLU A 58 2.72 19.79 13.50
C GLU A 58 3.86 19.45 14.49
N LEU A 59 4.38 18.21 14.43
CA LEU A 59 5.51 17.78 15.25
C LEU A 59 6.82 18.47 14.90
N ALA A 60 7.02 18.87 13.64
CA ALA A 60 8.18 19.63 13.21
C ALA A 60 8.09 21.11 13.62
N GLY A 61 6.87 21.62 13.80
CA GLY A 61 6.59 23.03 14.10
C GLY A 61 6.73 23.95 12.88
N GLU A 62 6.82 23.39 11.68
CA GLU A 62 6.98 24.12 10.43
C GLU A 62 6.33 23.37 9.25
N GLY A 63 5.86 24.13 8.27
CA GLY A 63 5.22 23.61 7.06
C GLY A 63 3.82 23.03 7.31
N ASP A 64 3.33 22.33 6.30
CA ASP A 64 2.04 21.63 6.26
C ASP A 64 2.14 20.37 5.39
N GLU A 65 1.01 19.69 5.17
CA GLU A 65 0.96 18.48 4.35
C GLU A 65 1.43 18.71 2.90
N ASP A 66 1.10 19.87 2.32
CA ASP A 66 1.47 20.22 0.94
C ASP A 66 2.96 20.49 0.82
N THR A 67 3.53 21.24 1.77
CA THR A 67 4.96 21.51 1.84
C THR A 67 5.73 20.19 1.92
N LEU A 68 5.32 19.29 2.83
CA LEU A 68 5.93 17.97 2.93
C LEU A 68 5.68 17.12 1.67
N ALA A 69 4.55 17.20 1.00
CA ALA A 69 4.29 16.40 -0.20
C ALA A 69 5.09 16.87 -1.43
N PHE A 70 5.21 18.19 -1.64
CA PHE A 70 5.65 18.76 -2.92
C PHE A 70 7.04 19.39 -2.91
N THR A 71 7.58 19.79 -1.75
CA THR A 71 8.86 20.51 -1.71
C THR A 71 10.05 19.65 -1.30
N ARG A 72 9.83 18.36 -1.01
CA ARG A 72 10.90 17.40 -0.66
C ARG A 72 11.50 16.74 -1.90
N ASP A 73 12.81 16.53 -1.89
CA ASP A 73 13.53 15.74 -2.88
C ASP A 73 13.45 14.22 -2.59
N GLU A 74 13.83 13.40 -3.57
CA GLU A 74 13.83 11.93 -3.47
C GLU A 74 14.63 11.38 -2.27
N ARG A 75 15.68 12.08 -1.81
CA ARG A 75 16.52 11.66 -0.69
C ARG A 75 15.88 11.98 0.66
N GLN A 76 14.92 12.89 0.66
CA GLN A 76 14.11 13.27 1.83
C GLN A 76 12.84 12.42 1.95
N PHE A 77 12.45 11.68 0.90
CA PHE A 77 11.40 10.69 0.97
C PHE A 77 11.84 9.46 1.75
N SER A 78 10.92 8.93 2.56
CA SER A 78 11.20 7.85 3.49
C SER A 78 10.21 6.69 3.37
N ASN A 79 9.60 6.55 2.19
CA ASN A 79 8.71 5.45 1.85
C ASN A 79 9.45 4.10 1.76
N LEU A 80 8.69 3.02 1.85
CA LEU A 80 9.15 1.67 1.53
C LEU A 80 9.46 1.58 0.04
N LEU A 81 10.56 0.90 -0.30
CA LEU A 81 10.92 0.62 -1.70
C LEU A 81 9.85 -0.20 -2.44
N LEU A 82 8.97 -0.89 -1.69
CA LEU A 82 7.87 -1.65 -2.25
C LEU A 82 6.80 -0.74 -2.89
N VAL A 83 6.50 0.42 -2.30
CA VAL A 83 5.41 1.29 -2.79
C VAL A 83 5.80 2.12 -4.00
N GLU A 84 7.08 2.37 -4.22
CA GLU A 84 7.59 3.12 -5.38
C GLU A 84 7.73 2.25 -6.63
N GLN A 85 7.65 0.92 -6.51
CA GLN A 85 7.75 0.03 -7.67
C GLN A 85 6.75 0.43 -8.75
N PRO A 86 7.12 0.36 -10.05
CA PRO A 86 6.20 0.67 -11.14
C PRO A 86 5.00 -0.27 -11.15
N ASN A 87 3.87 0.17 -11.70
CA ASN A 87 2.64 -0.63 -11.73
C ASN A 87 2.77 -1.95 -12.50
N GLY A 88 3.56 -1.98 -13.57
CA GLY A 88 3.74 -3.18 -14.39
C GLY A 88 2.43 -3.68 -14.98
N ASN A 89 2.22 -4.99 -14.97
CA ASN A 89 0.92 -5.57 -15.28
C ASN A 89 0.00 -5.58 -14.05
N PHE A 90 -1.27 -5.91 -14.24
CA PHE A 90 -2.24 -5.91 -13.13
C PHE A 90 -1.85 -6.87 -11.99
N ALA A 91 -1.22 -8.01 -12.29
CA ALA A 91 -0.76 -8.94 -11.25
C ALA A 91 0.40 -8.36 -10.42
N ASP A 92 1.33 -7.61 -11.03
CA ASP A 92 2.39 -6.91 -10.31
C ASP A 92 1.80 -5.88 -9.34
N THR A 93 0.79 -5.12 -9.80
CA THR A 93 0.05 -4.15 -8.96
C THR A 93 -0.68 -4.84 -7.80
N ILE A 94 -1.41 -5.93 -8.06
CA ILE A 94 -2.13 -6.68 -7.02
C ILE A 94 -1.18 -7.31 -6.00
N ALA A 95 -0.04 -7.84 -6.43
CA ALA A 95 0.97 -8.39 -5.52
C ALA A 95 1.52 -7.31 -4.58
N ARG A 96 1.90 -6.14 -5.12
CA ARG A 96 2.33 -4.98 -4.33
C ARG A 96 1.24 -4.55 -3.35
N GLN A 97 0.00 -4.44 -3.82
CA GLN A 97 -1.14 -4.01 -3.01
C GLN A 97 -1.39 -5.00 -1.86
N TYR A 98 -1.43 -6.30 -2.13
CA TYR A 98 -1.65 -7.33 -1.12
C TYR A 98 -0.62 -7.28 0.02
N PHE A 99 0.66 -7.15 -0.31
CA PHE A 99 1.71 -7.08 0.70
C PHE A 99 1.59 -5.83 1.58
N ILE A 100 1.29 -4.67 0.98
CA ILE A 100 1.09 -3.44 1.73
C ILE A 100 -0.19 -3.51 2.57
N ASP A 101 -1.29 -4.04 2.04
CA ASP A 101 -2.55 -4.15 2.78
C ASP A 101 -2.42 -5.07 3.99
N ALA A 102 -1.76 -6.22 3.82
CA ALA A 102 -1.51 -7.15 4.92
C ALA A 102 -0.64 -6.48 6.00
N TRP A 103 0.37 -5.72 5.58
CA TRP A 103 1.20 -4.95 6.49
C TRP A 103 0.42 -3.82 7.19
N HIS A 104 -0.40 -3.05 6.47
CA HIS A 104 -1.25 -2.00 7.04
C HIS A 104 -2.26 -2.54 8.05
N VAL A 105 -2.90 -3.68 7.76
CA VAL A 105 -3.80 -4.32 8.73
C VAL A 105 -3.05 -4.69 10.00
N ALA A 106 -1.87 -5.32 9.90
CA ALA A 106 -1.08 -5.68 11.07
C ALA A 106 -0.54 -4.45 11.83
N LEU A 107 -0.06 -3.44 11.10
CA LEU A 107 0.47 -2.20 11.64
C LEU A 107 -0.62 -1.41 12.38
N PHE A 108 -1.70 -1.04 11.69
CA PHE A 108 -2.73 -0.17 12.27
C PHE A 108 -3.49 -0.86 13.40
N THR A 109 -3.64 -2.19 13.37
CA THR A 109 -4.20 -2.93 14.51
C THR A 109 -3.41 -2.68 15.79
N ARG A 110 -2.07 -2.65 15.71
CA ARG A 110 -1.21 -2.38 16.88
C ARG A 110 -1.03 -0.89 17.15
N LEU A 111 -0.97 -0.07 16.10
CA LEU A 111 -0.70 1.37 16.21
C LEU A 111 -1.90 2.13 16.80
N MET A 112 -3.10 1.57 16.72
CA MET A 112 -4.28 2.03 17.48
C MET A 112 -4.08 1.99 19.00
N GLU A 113 -3.18 1.15 19.50
CA GLU A 113 -2.84 1.04 20.93
C GLU A 113 -1.61 1.90 21.29
N SER A 114 -1.18 2.79 20.39
CA SER A 114 -0.08 3.71 20.65
C SER A 114 -0.37 4.61 21.85
N ARG A 115 0.68 4.95 22.60
CA ARG A 115 0.62 5.97 23.66
C ARG A 115 0.46 7.38 23.10
N ASP A 116 0.78 7.55 21.82
CA ASP A 116 0.54 8.78 21.10
C ASP A 116 -0.93 8.82 20.63
N PRO A 117 -1.75 9.74 21.16
CA PRO A 117 -3.19 9.77 20.89
C PRO A 117 -3.50 10.09 19.43
N GLN A 118 -2.66 10.86 18.76
CA GLN A 118 -2.89 11.25 17.38
C GLN A 118 -2.59 10.08 16.43
N LEU A 119 -1.47 9.37 16.64
CA LEU A 119 -1.20 8.14 15.88
C LEU A 119 -2.26 7.06 16.11
N ALA A 120 -2.76 6.93 17.35
CA ALA A 120 -3.82 6.01 17.67
C ALA A 120 -5.13 6.36 16.92
N ALA A 121 -5.50 7.64 16.90
CA ALA A 121 -6.69 8.14 16.21
C ALA A 121 -6.61 7.94 14.68
N ILE A 122 -5.46 8.29 14.07
CA ILE A 122 -5.24 8.09 12.62
C ILE A 122 -5.33 6.60 12.28
N SER A 123 -4.69 5.74 13.09
CA SER A 123 -4.70 4.29 12.88
C SER A 123 -6.10 3.68 13.03
N ALA A 124 -6.93 4.22 13.94
CA ALA A 124 -8.30 3.76 14.16
C ALA A 124 -9.22 4.03 12.96
N LYS A 125 -8.93 5.08 12.19
CA LYS A 125 -9.57 5.33 10.91
C LYS A 125 -9.00 4.42 9.83
N ALA A 126 -7.68 4.43 9.67
CA ALA A 126 -6.96 3.72 8.61
C ALA A 126 -7.19 2.19 8.63
N ILE A 127 -7.37 1.56 9.80
CA ILE A 127 -7.60 0.11 9.88
C ILE A 127 -8.89 -0.34 9.17
N LYS A 128 -9.93 0.51 9.13
CA LYS A 128 -11.21 0.16 8.49
C LYS A 128 -11.03 0.08 6.98
N GLU A 129 -10.32 1.07 6.43
CA GLU A 129 -9.94 1.18 5.02
C GLU A 129 -8.98 0.04 4.65
N ALA A 130 -7.90 -0.18 5.42
CA ALA A 130 -6.93 -1.24 5.17
C ALA A 130 -7.54 -2.65 5.15
N ARG A 131 -8.54 -2.93 5.99
CA ARG A 131 -9.28 -4.20 5.95
C ARG A 131 -10.10 -4.36 4.67
N TYR A 132 -10.62 -3.27 4.11
CA TYR A 132 -11.30 -3.30 2.82
C TYR A 132 -10.29 -3.53 1.68
N HIS A 133 -9.17 -2.82 1.69
CA HIS A 133 -8.08 -2.99 0.71
C HIS A 133 -7.59 -4.44 0.70
N LEU A 134 -7.32 -5.03 1.87
CA LEU A 134 -6.87 -6.42 1.99
C LEU A 134 -7.90 -7.42 1.44
N ARG A 135 -9.20 -7.19 1.63
CA ARG A 135 -10.23 -8.07 1.04
C ARG A 135 -10.19 -8.01 -0.48
N PHE A 136 -10.03 -6.82 -1.04
CA PHE A 136 -9.92 -6.62 -2.49
C PHE A 136 -8.65 -7.28 -3.05
N SER A 137 -7.48 -6.95 -2.51
CA SER A 137 -6.20 -7.45 -3.01
C SER A 137 -6.03 -8.96 -2.80
N ARG A 138 -6.52 -9.51 -1.68
CA ARG A 138 -6.54 -10.96 -1.45
C ARG A 138 -7.46 -11.68 -2.44
N GLY A 139 -8.66 -11.15 -2.68
CA GLY A 139 -9.59 -11.72 -3.65
C GLY A 139 -8.92 -11.90 -5.01
N TRP A 140 -8.29 -10.83 -5.53
CA TRP A 140 -7.58 -10.88 -6.81
C TRP A 140 -6.29 -11.73 -6.79
N SER A 141 -5.59 -11.81 -5.66
CA SER A 141 -4.41 -12.67 -5.51
C SER A 141 -4.78 -14.15 -5.59
N ASP A 142 -5.88 -14.55 -4.95
CA ASP A 142 -6.40 -15.91 -5.01
C ASP A 142 -6.80 -16.27 -6.46
N TRP A 143 -7.41 -15.34 -7.20
CA TRP A 143 -7.70 -15.51 -8.63
C TRP A 143 -6.45 -15.69 -9.50
N ALA A 144 -5.42 -14.87 -9.31
CA ALA A 144 -4.17 -14.97 -10.06
C ALA A 144 -3.46 -16.30 -9.81
N MET A 145 -3.48 -16.81 -8.58
CA MET A 145 -2.95 -18.12 -8.19
C MET A 145 -3.76 -19.28 -8.81
N VAL A 146 -5.09 -19.18 -8.86
CA VAL A 146 -5.95 -20.20 -9.48
C VAL A 146 -5.71 -20.27 -10.99
N LEU A 147 -5.54 -19.14 -11.67
CA LEU A 147 -5.29 -19.11 -13.12
C LEU A 147 -3.91 -19.69 -13.49
N THR A 148 -2.90 -19.44 -12.66
CA THR A 148 -1.56 -20.05 -12.82
C THR A 148 -1.58 -21.55 -12.51
N TYR A 149 -2.31 -21.99 -11.48
CA TYR A 149 -2.45 -23.41 -11.14
C TYR A 149 -3.23 -24.21 -12.19
N GLN A 150 -4.25 -23.63 -12.81
CA GLN A 150 -5.04 -24.30 -13.87
C GLN A 150 -4.38 -24.29 -15.26
N GLY A 151 -3.13 -23.85 -15.39
CA GLY A 151 -2.41 -23.87 -16.67
C GLY A 151 -3.01 -22.98 -17.77
N LYS A 152 -3.99 -22.11 -17.44
CA LYS A 152 -4.52 -21.10 -18.34
C LYS A 152 -3.52 -19.96 -18.41
N ARG A 153 -2.55 -20.14 -19.32
CA ARG A 153 -1.51 -19.18 -19.67
C ARG A 153 -2.18 -17.84 -20.00
N CYS A 154 -1.95 -16.81 -19.19
CA CYS A 154 -2.18 -15.44 -19.62
C CYS A 154 -1.32 -15.23 -20.88
N SER A 155 -1.91 -14.80 -22.00
CA SER A 155 -1.32 -14.85 -23.34
C SER A 155 -0.20 -13.83 -23.60
N ARG A 156 0.49 -13.35 -22.57
CA ARG A 156 1.73 -12.55 -22.71
C ARG A 156 2.78 -13.01 -21.69
N PRO A 157 3.94 -13.53 -22.13
CA PRO A 157 5.04 -13.81 -21.23
C PRO A 157 5.78 -12.50 -20.92
N SER A 158 5.66 -11.98 -19.70
CA SER A 158 6.62 -11.02 -19.17
C SER A 158 7.12 -11.48 -17.81
N THR A 159 8.24 -12.18 -17.86
CA THR A 159 9.38 -12.41 -16.96
C THR A 159 9.47 -11.80 -15.53
N SER A 160 8.45 -11.24 -14.89
CA SER A 160 8.63 -10.53 -13.60
C SER A 160 8.39 -11.36 -12.33
N CYS A 161 7.74 -12.53 -12.39
CA CYS A 161 7.40 -13.30 -11.19
C CYS A 161 8.64 -13.80 -10.39
N GLY A 162 9.83 -13.81 -11.01
CA GLY A 162 11.09 -14.19 -10.35
C GLY A 162 11.80 -13.09 -9.57
N VAL A 163 11.34 -11.83 -9.60
CA VAL A 163 12.11 -10.70 -9.02
C VAL A 163 11.70 -10.39 -7.56
N LEU A 164 10.51 -10.81 -7.12
CA LEU A 164 9.99 -10.46 -5.78
C LEU A 164 10.19 -11.54 -4.70
N LEU A 165 10.64 -12.76 -5.05
CA LEU A 165 10.74 -13.86 -4.08
C LEU A 165 11.98 -14.75 -4.28
N PRO A 166 13.17 -14.38 -3.79
CA PRO A 166 14.26 -15.34 -3.63
C PRO A 166 14.15 -16.18 -2.34
N ASN A 167 13.39 -15.74 -1.32
CA ASN A 167 13.59 -16.24 0.07
C ASN A 167 12.34 -16.69 0.86
N CYS A 168 11.14 -16.80 0.29
CA CYS A 168 10.03 -17.45 0.99
C CYS A 168 9.97 -18.94 0.67
N SER A 169 10.84 -19.72 1.32
CA SER A 169 10.64 -21.16 1.43
C SER A 169 9.62 -21.42 2.54
N MET A 170 8.40 -21.81 2.18
CA MET A 170 7.57 -22.63 3.06
C MET A 170 6.88 -23.75 2.26
N PRO A 171 6.88 -24.99 2.77
CA PRO A 171 6.46 -26.16 2.02
C PRO A 171 4.93 -26.25 1.96
N THR A 172 4.45 -26.53 0.75
CA THR A 172 3.07 -26.90 0.43
C THR A 172 2.70 -28.21 1.13
N ARG A 173 1.99 -28.15 2.26
CA ARG A 173 1.17 -29.25 2.76
C ARG A 173 0.20 -28.74 3.83
N LEU A 174 -1.08 -28.71 3.45
CA LEU A 174 -2.29 -28.96 4.26
C LEU A 174 -3.42 -28.03 3.78
N ILE A 175 -4.20 -28.49 2.79
CA ILE A 175 -5.66 -28.27 2.79
C ILE A 175 -6.30 -29.54 2.21
N LEU A 176 -6.67 -30.45 3.12
CA LEU A 176 -7.74 -31.42 2.93
C LEU A 176 -8.53 -31.40 4.24
N HIS A 177 -9.66 -30.70 4.24
CA HIS A 177 -10.94 -31.10 4.83
C HIS A 177 -12.01 -30.06 4.48
#